data_AF-A0AA93L828-F1
#
_entry.id   AF-A0AA93L828-F1
#
_cell.length_a   1.000
_cell.length_b   1.000
_cell.length_c   1.000
_cell.angle_alpha   90.00
_cell.angle_beta   90.00
_cell.angle_gamma   90.00
#
_symmetry.space_group_name_H-M   'P 1'
#
loop_
_entity.id
_entity.type
_entity.pdbx_description
1 polymer ?
#
loop_
_entity_poly.entity_id
_entity_poly.type
_entity_poly.pdbx_seq_one_letter_code
_entity_poly.pdbx_strand_id
1 'polypeptide(L)'
;MIAAALAKLARAREWLTLLALGAAAAWIYVQWAEADRERDRYAQWVEVTCAGAGAPYAGGSEQRTDTSGKAVTVTFADGQRCRTAINLAVAFKGETDRATAERLARAMLEHDGKLLADARHARVAAEAAKAATERMEIANAEVEAQADGTGRVDRAWFAALNDVAGLRAPSR
;
A
#
# COMPACT_ATOMS: atom_id res chain seq x y z
N MET A 1 -62.79 -42.44 -23.22
CA MET A 1 -62.74 -41.16 -22.45
C MET A 1 -61.77 -40.14 -23.05
N ILE A 2 -60.58 -40.54 -23.52
CA ILE A 2 -59.58 -39.65 -24.16
C ILE A 2 -60.13 -38.96 -25.45
N ALA A 3 -60.86 -39.70 -26.30
CA ALA A 3 -61.44 -39.15 -27.54
C ALA A 3 -62.50 -38.05 -27.31
N ALA A 4 -63.31 -38.17 -26.24
CA ALA A 4 -64.31 -37.17 -25.89
C ALA A 4 -63.68 -35.89 -25.28
N ALA A 5 -62.57 -36.05 -24.55
CA ALA A 5 -61.77 -34.92 -24.07
C ALA A 5 -61.08 -34.18 -25.22
N LEU A 6 -60.53 -34.91 -26.20
CA LEU A 6 -59.93 -34.34 -27.41
C LEU A 6 -60.95 -33.59 -28.29
N ALA A 7 -62.19 -34.08 -28.41
CA ALA A 7 -63.26 -33.40 -29.15
C ALA A 7 -63.72 -32.09 -28.48
N LYS A 8 -63.72 -32.01 -27.15
CA LYS A 8 -63.98 -30.76 -26.41
C LYS A 8 -62.83 -29.76 -26.56
N LEU A 9 -61.58 -30.22 -26.54
CA LEU A 9 -60.39 -29.42 -26.84
C LEU A 9 -60.41 -28.88 -28.28
N ALA A 10 -60.88 -29.67 -29.25
CA ALA A 10 -61.00 -29.24 -30.64
C ALA A 10 -62.03 -28.12 -30.84
N ARG A 11 -63.11 -28.08 -30.04
CA ARG A 11 -64.09 -26.98 -30.04
C ARG A 11 -63.61 -25.71 -29.34
N ALA A 12 -62.67 -25.82 -28.40
CA ALA A 12 -62.10 -24.70 -27.66
C ALA A 12 -60.75 -24.22 -28.24
N ARG A 13 -60.37 -24.70 -29.44
CA ARG A 13 -59.07 -24.42 -30.07
C ARG A 13 -58.77 -22.93 -30.20
N GLU A 14 -59.74 -22.12 -30.60
CA GLU A 14 -59.59 -20.67 -30.75
C GLU A 14 -59.25 -19.98 -29.41
N TRP A 15 -59.93 -20.39 -28.34
CA TRP A 15 -59.68 -19.84 -27.01
C TRP A 15 -58.31 -20.28 -26.45
N LEU A 16 -57.90 -21.52 -26.70
CA LEU A 16 -56.57 -22.01 -26.34
C LEU A 16 -55.46 -21.30 -27.12
N THR A 17 -55.67 -20.97 -28.40
CA THR A 17 -54.70 -20.18 -29.18
C THR A 17 -54.59 -18.75 -28.65
N LEU A 18 -55.69 -18.13 -28.23
CA LEU A 18 -55.67 -16.79 -27.63
C LEU A 18 -54.92 -16.80 -26.29
N LEU A 19 -55.12 -17.81 -25.45
CA LEU A 19 -54.36 -17.97 -24.21
C LEU A 19 -52.87 -18.17 -24.49
N ALA A 20 -52.52 -19.02 -25.46
CA ALA A 20 -51.12 -19.26 -25.81
C ALA A 20 -50.45 -17.99 -26.33
N LEU A 21 -51.13 -17.21 -27.18
CA LEU A 21 -50.64 -15.92 -27.66
C LEU A 21 -50.52 -14.89 -26.52
N GLY A 22 -51.51 -14.84 -25.63
CA GLY A 22 -51.46 -13.98 -24.44
C GLY A 22 -50.29 -14.32 -23.53
N ALA A 23 -50.05 -15.61 -23.27
CA ALA A 23 -48.92 -16.08 -22.49
C ALA A 23 -47.58 -15.75 -23.17
N ALA A 24 -47.47 -15.94 -24.49
CA ALA A 24 -46.28 -15.61 -25.26
C ALA A 24 -46.00 -14.10 -25.26
N ALA A 25 -47.03 -13.26 -25.45
CA ALA A 25 -46.91 -11.82 -25.41
C ALA A 25 -46.49 -11.33 -24.01
N ALA A 26 -47.11 -11.86 -22.95
CA ALA A 26 -46.74 -11.55 -21.58
C ALA A 26 -45.29 -11.96 -21.27
N TRP A 27 -44.87 -13.14 -21.73
CA TRP A 27 -43.50 -13.60 -21.59
C TRP A 27 -42.50 -12.67 -22.29
N ILE A 28 -42.74 -12.34 -23.57
CA ILE A 28 -41.88 -11.43 -24.34
C ILE A 28 -41.80 -10.06 -23.66
N TYR A 29 -42.93 -9.55 -23.15
CA TYR A 29 -42.97 -8.29 -22.43
C TYR A 29 -42.10 -8.31 -21.16
N VAL A 30 -42.19 -9.37 -20.36
CA VAL A 30 -41.35 -9.52 -19.15
C VAL A 30 -39.87 -9.58 -19.53
N GLN A 31 -39.49 -10.38 -20.53
CA GLN A 31 -38.12 -10.47 -21.00
C GLN A 31 -37.58 -9.10 -21.47
N TRP A 32 -38.43 -8.32 -22.15
CA TRP A 32 -38.05 -6.99 -22.63
C TRP A 32 -37.89 -5.99 -21.48
N ALA A 33 -38.81 -6.00 -20.51
CA ALA A 33 -38.74 -5.17 -19.32
C ALA A 33 -37.52 -5.51 -18.43
N GLU A 34 -37.14 -6.79 -18.36
CA GLU A 34 -35.92 -7.22 -17.68
C GLU A 34 -34.66 -6.73 -18.42
N ALA A 35 -34.62 -6.85 -19.74
CA ALA A 35 -33.51 -6.36 -20.55
C ALA A 35 -33.31 -4.85 -20.41
N ASP A 36 -34.37 -4.06 -20.37
CA ASP A 36 -34.29 -2.61 -20.14
C ASP A 36 -33.72 -2.28 -18.76
N ARG A 37 -34.18 -2.98 -17.72
CA ARG A 37 -33.65 -2.80 -16.36
C ARG A 37 -32.18 -3.16 -16.25
N GLU A 38 -31.75 -4.22 -16.92
CA GLU A 38 -30.34 -4.60 -16.96
C GLU A 38 -29.51 -3.54 -17.69
N ARG A 39 -29.99 -3.06 -18.84
CA ARG A 39 -29.33 -1.99 -19.60
C ARG A 39 -29.16 -0.72 -18.77
N ASP A 40 -30.20 -0.29 -18.05
CA ASP A 40 -30.13 0.90 -17.20
C ASP A 40 -29.14 0.71 -16.04
N ARG A 41 -29.14 -0.48 -15.44
CA ARG A 41 -28.17 -0.84 -14.40
C ARG A 41 -26.73 -0.81 -14.94
N TYR A 42 -26.50 -1.31 -16.15
CA TYR A 42 -25.18 -1.25 -16.78
C TYR A 42 -24.78 0.20 -17.08
N ALA A 43 -25.68 1.01 -17.63
CA ALA A 43 -25.41 2.42 -17.88
C ALA A 43 -25.04 3.17 -16.60
N GLN A 44 -25.81 2.98 -15.52
CA GLN A 44 -25.52 3.56 -14.21
C GLN A 44 -24.18 3.08 -13.65
N TRP A 45 -23.90 1.78 -13.73
CA TRP A 45 -22.62 1.23 -13.25
C TRP A 45 -21.43 1.83 -14.00
N VAL A 46 -21.54 1.95 -15.32
CA VAL A 46 -20.51 2.55 -16.16
C VAL A 46 -20.32 4.03 -15.79
N GLU A 47 -21.39 4.80 -15.64
CA GLU A 47 -21.31 6.21 -15.24
C GLU A 47 -20.64 6.39 -13.88
N VAL A 48 -21.03 5.60 -12.88
CA VAL A 48 -20.44 5.66 -11.53
C VAL A 48 -18.97 5.25 -11.55
N THR A 49 -18.62 4.19 -12.29
CA THR A 49 -17.23 3.73 -12.40
C THR A 49 -16.35 4.77 -13.08
N CYS A 50 -16.84 5.35 -14.18
CA CYS A 50 -16.11 6.37 -14.92
C CYS A 50 -15.98 7.67 -14.11
N ALA A 51 -17.05 8.09 -13.42
CA ALA A 51 -17.00 9.22 -12.49
C ALA A 51 -15.99 8.99 -11.36
N GLY A 52 -15.92 7.77 -10.81
CA GLY A 52 -14.91 7.38 -9.82
C GLY A 52 -13.47 7.44 -10.35
N ALA A 53 -13.28 7.19 -11.64
CA ALA A 53 -11.99 7.38 -12.32
C ALA A 53 -11.70 8.84 -12.73
N GLY A 54 -12.64 9.77 -12.46
CA GLY A 54 -12.50 11.19 -12.78
C GLY A 54 -12.71 11.53 -14.27
N ALA A 55 -13.31 10.64 -15.05
CA ALA A 55 -13.54 10.86 -16.48
C ALA A 55 -14.99 10.49 -16.87
N PRO A 56 -15.65 11.25 -17.75
CA PRO A 56 -16.99 10.89 -18.21
C PRO A 56 -16.96 9.64 -19.11
N TYR A 57 -18.05 8.86 -19.07
CA TYR A 57 -18.25 7.76 -20.03
C TYR A 57 -18.54 8.28 -21.43
N ALA A 58 -19.40 9.31 -21.55
CA ALA A 58 -19.76 9.88 -22.83
C ALA A 58 -18.51 10.25 -23.64
N GLY A 59 -18.55 9.95 -24.94
CA GLY A 59 -17.59 10.40 -25.92
C GLY A 59 -17.54 11.93 -25.97
N GLY A 60 -16.55 12.44 -26.69
CA GLY A 60 -16.39 13.88 -26.82
C GLY A 60 -15.20 14.24 -27.66
N SER A 61 -15.09 15.52 -27.99
CA SER A 61 -13.96 16.07 -28.71
C SER A 61 -13.18 17.01 -27.80
N GLU A 62 -11.87 16.90 -27.80
CA GLU A 62 -10.97 17.82 -27.10
C GLU A 62 -10.01 18.43 -28.12
N GLN A 63 -9.76 19.75 -28.03
CA GLN A 63 -8.68 20.35 -28.81
C GLN A 63 -7.35 20.08 -28.11
N ARG A 64 -6.44 19.42 -28.81
CA ARG A 64 -5.08 19.15 -28.36
C ARG A 64 -4.10 19.75 -29.35
N THR A 65 -3.03 20.35 -28.84
CA THR A 65 -1.96 20.81 -29.70
C THR A 65 -1.09 19.62 -30.11
N ASP A 66 -0.93 19.41 -31.41
CA ASP A 66 0.01 18.41 -31.94
C ASP A 66 1.45 18.87 -31.70
N THR A 67 2.39 17.93 -31.81
CA THR A 67 3.85 18.11 -31.85
C THR A 67 4.34 19.24 -32.77
N SER A 68 3.56 19.59 -33.79
CA SER A 68 3.84 20.70 -34.71
C SER A 68 3.29 22.07 -34.22
N GLY A 69 2.74 22.17 -33.02
CA GLY A 69 2.17 23.42 -32.47
C GLY A 69 0.78 23.78 -33.02
N LYS A 70 0.18 22.93 -33.87
CA LYS A 70 -1.16 23.15 -34.44
C LYS A 70 -2.25 22.58 -33.54
N ALA A 71 -3.33 23.31 -33.33
CA ALA A 71 -4.52 22.78 -32.66
C ALA A 71 -5.19 21.71 -33.53
N VAL A 72 -5.36 20.51 -32.97
CA VAL A 72 -6.01 19.36 -33.59
C VAL A 72 -7.15 18.91 -32.67
N THR A 73 -8.34 18.73 -33.23
CA THR A 73 -9.48 18.17 -32.49
C THR A 73 -9.35 16.66 -32.45
N VAL A 74 -9.23 16.09 -31.26
CA VAL A 74 -9.21 14.63 -31.04
C VAL A 74 -10.59 14.21 -30.58
N THR A 75 -11.20 13.28 -31.33
CA THR A 75 -12.50 12.69 -30.98
C THR A 75 -12.30 11.38 -30.24
N PHE A 76 -13.01 11.21 -29.13
CA PHE A 76 -13.02 10.01 -28.32
C PHE A 76 -14.36 9.30 -28.46
N ALA A 77 -14.31 7.98 -28.64
CA ALA A 77 -15.49 7.13 -28.53
C ALA A 77 -15.95 7.03 -27.07
N ASP A 78 -17.19 6.60 -26.88
CA ASP A 78 -17.76 6.31 -25.56
C ASP A 78 -16.86 5.34 -24.78
N GLY A 79 -16.63 5.63 -23.51
CA GLY A 79 -15.80 4.85 -22.59
C GLY A 79 -14.29 4.97 -22.82
N GLN A 80 -13.81 5.54 -23.93
CA GLN A 80 -12.38 5.58 -24.22
C GLN A 80 -11.58 6.39 -23.19
N ARG A 81 -12.08 7.58 -22.83
CA ARG A 81 -11.44 8.45 -21.80
C ARG A 81 -11.45 7.79 -20.43
N CYS A 82 -12.59 7.23 -20.06
CA CYS A 82 -12.76 6.47 -18.82
C CYS A 82 -11.78 5.30 -18.72
N ARG A 83 -11.65 4.48 -19.77
CA ARG A 83 -10.67 3.38 -19.82
C ARG A 83 -9.25 3.87 -19.65
N THR A 84 -8.87 4.97 -20.31
CA THR A 84 -7.55 5.57 -20.15
C THR A 84 -7.31 6.05 -18.72
N ALA A 85 -8.28 6.72 -18.10
CA ALA A 85 -8.20 7.17 -16.72
C ALA A 85 -8.05 6.00 -15.73
N ILE A 86 -8.83 4.93 -15.90
CA ILE A 86 -8.72 3.70 -15.09
C ILE A 86 -7.33 3.09 -15.22
N ASN A 87 -6.82 2.94 -16.45
CA ASN A 87 -5.49 2.36 -16.67
C ASN A 87 -4.38 3.20 -16.04
N LEU A 88 -4.48 4.53 -16.12
CA LEU A 88 -3.54 5.44 -15.46
C LEU A 88 -3.62 5.31 -13.93
N ALA A 89 -4.82 5.20 -13.36
CA ALA A 89 -5.00 5.01 -11.92
C ALA A 89 -4.40 3.66 -11.45
N VAL A 90 -4.60 2.59 -12.21
CA VAL A 90 -4.02 1.26 -11.93
C VAL A 90 -2.49 1.30 -12.00
N ALA A 91 -1.93 1.93 -13.04
CA ALA A 91 -0.48 2.08 -13.18
C ALA A 91 0.11 2.89 -12.02
N PHE A 92 -0.49 4.05 -11.72
CA PHE A 92 -0.06 4.91 -10.62
C PHE A 92 -0.08 4.19 -9.27
N LYS A 93 -1.13 3.40 -9.00
CA LYS A 93 -1.22 2.58 -7.79
C LYS A 93 -0.08 1.55 -7.74
N GLY A 94 0.14 0.81 -8.82
CA GLY A 94 1.22 -0.19 -8.88
C GLY A 94 2.61 0.41 -8.66
N GLU A 95 2.88 1.57 -9.28
CA GLU A 95 4.13 2.32 -9.09
C GLU A 95 4.29 2.83 -7.66
N THR A 96 3.23 3.38 -7.07
CA THR A 96 3.25 3.91 -5.71
C THR A 96 3.44 2.82 -4.67
N ASP A 97 2.73 1.69 -4.82
CA ASP A 97 2.85 0.54 -3.93
C ASP A 97 4.28 -0.03 -3.98
N ARG A 98 4.84 -0.17 -5.18
CA ARG A 98 6.23 -0.62 -5.37
C ARG A 98 7.23 0.36 -4.75
N ALA A 99 7.12 1.64 -5.05
CA ALA A 99 8.03 2.66 -4.51
C ALA A 99 7.97 2.75 -2.98
N THR A 100 6.77 2.57 -2.42
CA THR A 100 6.56 2.54 -0.96
C THR A 100 7.20 1.31 -0.35
N ALA A 101 7.01 0.13 -0.93
CA ALA A 101 7.66 -1.11 -0.48
C ALA A 101 9.19 -1.00 -0.52
N GLU A 102 9.76 -0.44 -1.60
CA GLU A 102 11.20 -0.23 -1.73
C GLU A 102 11.75 0.79 -0.71
N ARG A 103 10.99 1.83 -0.37
CA ARG A 103 11.38 2.79 0.68
C ARG A 103 11.31 2.16 2.07
N LEU A 104 10.25 1.42 2.36
CA LEU A 104 10.08 0.74 3.64
C LEU A 104 11.19 -0.30 3.86
N ALA A 105 11.48 -1.13 2.85
CA ALA A 105 12.55 -2.12 2.91
C ALA A 105 13.92 -1.47 3.17
N ARG A 106 14.23 -0.35 2.51
CA ARG A 106 15.47 0.41 2.76
C ARG A 106 15.53 0.97 4.18
N ALA A 107 14.42 1.54 4.67
CA ALA A 107 14.36 2.07 6.02
C ALA A 107 14.57 0.98 7.09
N MET A 108 14.03 -0.23 6.87
CA MET A 108 14.27 -1.38 7.75
C MET A 108 15.74 -1.80 7.76
N LEU A 109 16.37 -1.91 6.58
CA LEU A 109 17.80 -2.24 6.49
C LEU A 109 18.68 -1.19 7.18
N GLU A 110 18.36 0.09 7.03
CA GLU A 110 19.09 1.18 7.69
C GLU A 110 18.92 1.13 9.21
N HIS A 111 17.69 0.89 9.68
CA HIS A 111 17.39 0.73 11.09
C HIS A 111 18.17 -0.43 11.72
N ASP A 112 18.17 -1.59 11.08
CA ASP A 112 18.91 -2.76 11.57
C ASP A 112 20.42 -2.50 11.58
N GLY A 113 20.93 -1.81 10.55
CA GLY A 113 22.32 -1.34 10.51
C GLY A 113 22.68 -0.43 11.68
N LYS A 114 21.81 0.52 12.03
CA LYS A 114 21.98 1.41 13.19
C LYS A 114 21.96 0.63 14.50
N LEU A 115 21.01 -0.28 14.68
CA LEU A 115 20.95 -1.12 15.89
C LEU A 115 22.22 -1.96 16.09
N LEU A 116 22.76 -2.53 15.01
CA LEU A 116 24.02 -3.27 15.06
C LEU A 116 25.21 -2.37 15.38
N ALA A 117 25.25 -1.15 14.84
CA ALA A 117 26.28 -0.15 15.15
C ALA A 117 26.20 0.28 16.62
N ASP A 118 25.00 0.60 17.11
CA ASP A 118 24.76 1.01 18.50
C ASP A 118 25.11 -0.12 19.47
N ALA A 119 24.72 -1.36 19.17
CA ALA A 119 25.11 -2.52 19.97
C ALA A 119 26.63 -2.72 20.02
N ARG A 120 27.34 -2.45 18.91
CA ARG A 120 28.81 -2.49 18.89
C ARG A 120 29.42 -1.38 19.73
N HIS A 121 28.93 -0.15 19.59
CA HIS A 121 29.39 0.99 20.39
C HIS A 121 29.16 0.75 21.88
N ALA A 122 28.00 0.22 22.26
CA ALA A 122 27.68 -0.12 23.64
C ALA A 122 28.63 -1.20 24.21
N ARG A 123 28.98 -2.22 23.41
CA ARG A 123 29.95 -3.25 23.82
C ARG A 123 31.34 -2.65 24.05
N VAL A 124 31.83 -1.86 23.10
CA VAL A 124 33.15 -1.20 23.22
C VAL A 124 33.18 -0.25 24.42
N ALA A 125 32.11 0.50 24.65
CA ALA A 125 32.00 1.38 25.83
C ALA A 125 31.98 0.58 27.13
N ALA A 126 31.27 -0.55 27.19
CA ALA A 126 31.23 -1.42 28.35
C ALA A 126 32.59 -2.07 28.65
N GLU A 127 33.32 -2.51 27.62
CA GLU A 127 34.69 -3.04 27.76
C GLU A 127 35.65 -1.96 28.25
N ALA A 128 35.57 -0.74 27.70
CA ALA A 128 36.38 0.39 28.16
C ALA A 128 36.09 0.76 29.62
N ALA A 129 34.83 0.75 30.04
CA ALA A 129 34.43 1.01 31.42
C ALA A 129 34.93 -0.07 32.40
N LYS A 130 34.86 -1.34 32.01
CA LYS A 130 35.45 -2.45 32.79
C LYS A 130 36.95 -2.27 32.96
N ALA A 131 37.67 -2.04 31.86
CA ALA A 131 39.11 -1.83 31.90
C ALA A 131 39.51 -0.59 32.73
N ALA A 132 38.72 0.49 32.68
CA ALA A 132 38.95 1.66 33.54
C ALA A 132 38.74 1.34 35.02
N THR A 133 37.71 0.57 35.35
CA THR A 133 37.45 0.10 36.73
C THR A 133 38.60 -0.77 37.23
N GLU A 134 39.06 -1.74 36.42
CA GLU A 134 40.21 -2.60 36.76
C GLU A 134 41.49 -1.77 37.01
N ARG A 135 41.77 -0.75 36.18
CA ARG A 135 42.91 0.16 36.41
C ARG A 135 42.78 0.92 37.72
N MET A 136 41.57 1.33 38.11
CA MET A 136 41.32 2.01 39.37
C MET A 136 41.55 1.08 40.57
N GLU A 137 41.08 -0.17 40.49
CA GLU A 137 41.32 -1.16 41.55
C GLU A 137 42.81 -1.47 41.72
N ILE A 138 43.55 -1.60 40.62
CA ILE A 138 45.02 -1.76 40.65
C ILE A 138 45.68 -0.55 41.29
N ALA A 139 45.33 0.67 40.87
CA ALA A 139 45.89 1.89 41.42
C ALA A 139 45.57 2.07 42.91
N ASN A 140 44.38 1.68 43.36
CA ASN A 140 44.03 1.65 44.78
C ASN A 140 44.91 0.65 45.56
N ALA A 141 45.05 -0.58 45.05
CA ALA A 141 45.87 -1.61 45.68
C ALA A 141 47.35 -1.19 45.77
N GLU A 142 47.88 -0.50 44.76
CA GLU A 142 49.25 0.03 44.77
C GLU A 142 49.46 1.09 45.85
N VAL A 143 48.47 1.97 46.09
CA VAL A 143 48.50 2.97 47.17
C VAL A 143 48.47 2.27 48.54
N GLU A 144 47.65 1.23 48.70
CA GLU A 144 47.57 0.44 49.93
C GLU A 144 48.85 -0.38 50.20
N ALA A 145 49.53 -0.85 49.15
CA ALA A 145 50.74 -1.67 49.25
C ALA A 145 52.02 -0.85 49.53
N GLN A 146 51.96 0.48 49.58
CA GLN A 146 53.12 1.33 49.88
C GLN A 146 53.68 1.02 51.28
N ALA A 147 54.92 0.51 51.31
CA ALA A 147 55.60 0.02 52.51
C ALA A 147 55.88 1.10 53.58
N ASP A 148 55.76 2.38 53.23
CA ASP A 148 55.96 3.51 54.14
C ASP A 148 54.70 3.92 54.92
N GLY A 149 53.55 3.28 54.63
CA GLY A 149 52.27 3.58 55.26
C GLY A 149 51.74 4.99 54.98
N THR A 150 52.32 5.71 54.02
CA THR A 150 51.95 7.11 53.75
C THR A 150 50.69 7.25 52.92
N GLY A 151 50.26 6.18 52.22
CA GLY A 151 49.00 6.11 51.47
C GLY A 151 48.89 7.22 50.42
N ARG A 152 50.00 7.59 49.78
CA ARG A 152 50.03 8.74 48.88
C ARG A 152 49.56 8.36 47.49
N VAL A 153 48.48 9.00 47.05
CA VAL A 153 47.99 8.94 45.67
C VAL A 153 48.96 9.65 44.72
N ASP A 154 49.21 9.05 43.57
CA ASP A 154 50.15 9.56 42.57
C ASP A 154 49.44 9.92 41.25
N ARG A 155 50.23 10.26 40.24
CA ARG A 155 49.71 10.61 38.90
C ARG A 155 48.96 9.46 38.23
N ALA A 156 49.35 8.21 38.49
CA ALA A 156 48.70 7.05 37.92
C ALA A 156 47.30 6.86 38.53
N TRP A 157 47.16 7.08 39.83
CA TRP A 157 45.86 7.08 40.51
C TRP A 157 44.89 8.12 39.95
N PHE A 158 45.34 9.37 39.76
CA PHE A 158 44.48 10.41 39.15
C PHE A 158 44.14 10.13 37.69
N ALA A 159 45.03 9.49 36.93
CA ALA A 159 44.75 9.07 35.56
C ALA A 159 43.67 7.99 35.53
N ALA A 160 43.76 6.99 36.41
CA ALA A 160 42.74 5.94 36.53
C ALA A 160 41.38 6.49 36.97
N LEU A 161 41.36 7.45 37.92
CA LEU A 161 40.13 8.13 38.34
C LEU A 161 39.47 8.90 37.19
N ASN A 162 40.27 9.63 36.41
CA ASN A 162 39.77 10.38 35.24
C ASN A 162 39.21 9.43 34.17
N ASP A 163 39.85 8.29 33.95
CA ASP A 163 39.37 7.27 33.02
C ASP A 163 38.00 6.69 33.45
N VAL A 164 37.82 6.39 34.75
CA VAL A 164 36.53 5.91 35.30
C VAL A 164 35.45 6.99 35.22
N ALA A 165 35.82 8.25 35.46
CA ALA A 165 34.92 9.39 35.32
C ALA A 165 34.57 9.72 33.85
N GLY A 166 35.15 9.01 32.88
CA GLY A 166 34.93 9.24 31.45
C GLY A 166 35.55 10.55 30.94
N LEU A 167 36.49 11.13 31.70
CA LEU A 167 37.18 12.37 31.33
C LEU A 167 38.33 12.04 30.38
N ARG A 168 38.35 12.67 29.21
CA ARG A 168 39.48 12.55 28.28
C ARG A 168 40.75 13.07 28.93
N ALA A 169 41.84 12.30 28.81
CA ALA A 169 43.16 12.78 29.18
C ALA A 169 43.46 14.12 28.46
N PRO A 170 44.04 15.11 29.16
CA PRO A 170 44.38 16.39 28.54
C PRO A 170 45.32 16.14 27.37
N SER A 171 44.98 16.68 26.20
CA SER A 171 45.85 16.67 25.03
C SER A 171 47.16 17.39 25.39
N ARG A 172 48.28 16.67 25.34
CA ARG A 172 49.62 17.27 25.46
C ARG A 172 49.97 18.04 24.20
#